data_AF-A0A956FQZ9-F1
#
_entry.id   AF-A0A956FQZ9-F1
#
_cell.length_a   1.000
_cell.length_b   1.000
_cell.length_c   1.000
_cell.angle_alpha   90.00
_cell.angle_beta   90.00
_cell.angle_gamma   90.00
#
_symmetry.space_group_name_H-M   'P 1'
#
loop_
_entity.id
_entity.type
_entity.pdbx_description
1 polymer ?
#
loop_
_entity_poly.entity_id
_entity_poly.type
_entity_poly.pdbx_seq_one_letter_code
_entity_poly.pdbx_strand_id
1 'polypeptide(L)'
;MARRPQHLLLGTLLALALAPLPLLAGACATKGAAGPKPIYSDTVQVGPADLAIDITHEAKGKRKLEIKMKMRVTGLEETEKLVADVFISGFNVEEGSTHWDGFVPPRQPQTHTVLLSVPEGTDKATATVQIQRSHDSFLLVREELEFTVAANGLVQPAG
;
A
#
# COMPACT_ATOMS: atom_id res chain seq x y z
N MET A 1 55.94 26.92 8.65
CA MET A 1 57.39 26.60 8.59
C MET A 1 57.81 25.96 9.92
N ALA A 2 58.40 24.75 9.86
CA ALA A 2 59.31 24.12 10.85
C ALA A 2 58.73 23.77 12.26
N ARG A 3 58.97 22.64 12.94
CA ARG A 3 59.92 21.51 12.86
C ARG A 3 59.27 20.24 13.46
N ARG A 4 59.67 19.04 12.99
CA ARG A 4 59.56 17.73 13.71
C ARG A 4 60.64 17.64 14.82
N PRO A 5 60.58 16.76 15.87
CA PRO A 5 60.78 15.29 15.80
C PRO A 5 59.92 14.46 16.80
N GLN A 6 59.44 13.26 16.48
CA GLN A 6 60.04 11.91 16.68
C GLN A 6 60.66 11.64 18.07
N HIS A 7 60.10 10.64 18.77
CA HIS A 7 60.64 9.57 19.66
C HIS A 7 59.40 9.08 20.48
N LEU A 8 59.10 7.83 20.80
CA LEU A 8 59.80 6.64 21.30
C LEU A 8 58.86 5.43 21.02
N LEU A 9 59.33 4.26 20.57
CA LEU A 9 59.60 3.04 21.39
C LEU A 9 58.38 2.59 22.24
N LEU A 10 57.98 1.34 22.40
CA LEU A 10 58.41 0.00 21.98
C LEU A 10 57.42 -0.98 22.69
N GLY A 11 57.06 -2.09 22.05
CA GLY A 11 56.52 -3.28 22.75
C GLY A 11 55.01 -3.25 23.07
N THR A 12 54.28 -4.36 23.19
CA THR A 12 54.61 -5.79 23.16
C THR A 12 53.30 -6.54 22.88
N LEU A 13 53.41 -7.72 22.26
CA LEU A 13 52.35 -8.68 21.96
C LEU A 13 51.35 -8.94 23.10
N LEU A 14 50.08 -9.14 22.73
CA LEU A 14 49.28 -10.22 23.32
C LEU A 14 48.23 -10.71 22.31
N ALA A 15 48.51 -11.87 21.71
CA ALA A 15 47.54 -12.68 20.99
C ALA A 15 47.00 -13.75 21.94
N LEU A 16 45.70 -13.73 22.22
CA LEU A 16 44.84 -14.78 22.81
C LEU A 16 43.44 -14.13 22.87
N ALA A 17 42.32 -14.73 22.50
CA ALA A 17 41.96 -16.12 22.47
C ALA A 17 40.80 -16.37 21.48
N LEU A 18 40.81 -17.60 20.98
CA LEU A 18 39.77 -18.29 20.24
C LEU A 18 38.56 -18.54 21.16
N ALA A 19 37.35 -18.17 20.74
CA ALA A 19 36.11 -18.77 21.25
C ALA A 19 35.04 -18.80 20.14
N PRO A 20 34.65 -19.99 19.64
CA PRO A 20 33.50 -20.12 18.76
C PRO A 20 32.22 -20.17 19.62
N LEU A 21 31.30 -19.23 19.42
CA LEU A 21 29.94 -19.30 19.97
C LEU A 21 29.03 -19.94 18.92
N PRO A 22 28.54 -21.18 19.15
CA PRO A 22 27.54 -21.79 18.30
C PRO A 22 26.13 -21.40 18.78
N LEU A 23 25.21 -21.36 17.82
CA LEU A 23 23.77 -21.56 17.99
C LEU A 23 23.01 -20.52 18.81
N LEU A 24 22.32 -19.64 18.07
CA LEU A 24 20.86 -19.54 18.15
C LEU A 24 20.40 -18.99 16.79
N ALA A 25 20.27 -19.89 15.82
CA ALA A 25 19.46 -19.67 14.64
C ALA A 25 18.00 -19.60 15.11
N GLY A 26 17.63 -18.45 15.68
CA GLY A 26 16.24 -18.05 15.79
C GLY A 26 15.75 -17.86 14.36
N ALA A 27 15.19 -18.92 13.80
CA ALA A 27 14.34 -18.82 12.64
C ALA A 27 13.20 -17.88 13.01
N CYS A 28 13.39 -16.59 12.73
CA CYS A 28 12.29 -15.65 12.56
C CYS A 28 11.47 -16.21 11.41
N ALA A 29 10.51 -17.07 11.74
CA ALA A 29 9.34 -17.28 10.93
C ALA A 29 8.60 -15.95 10.95
N THR A 30 9.04 -15.02 10.11
CA THR A 30 8.24 -13.87 9.70
C THR A 30 7.03 -14.49 9.02
N LYS A 31 5.96 -14.67 9.81
CA LYS A 31 4.62 -14.92 9.29
C LYS A 31 4.35 -13.73 8.39
N GLY A 32 4.62 -13.89 7.10
CA GLY A 32 4.52 -12.83 6.11
C GLY A 32 3.10 -12.35 6.07
N ALA A 33 2.79 -11.30 6.84
CA ALA A 33 1.71 -10.41 6.50
C ALA A 33 2.10 -9.84 5.13
N ALA A 34 1.47 -10.37 4.08
CA ALA A 34 1.68 -9.84 2.75
C ALA A 34 1.21 -8.38 2.80
N GLY A 35 2.16 -7.45 2.63
CA GLY A 35 1.86 -6.03 2.61
C GLY A 35 0.95 -5.64 1.42
N PRO A 36 0.55 -4.37 1.34
CA PRO A 36 -0.27 -3.86 0.25
C PRO A 36 0.31 -4.23 -1.12
N LYS A 37 -0.52 -4.82 -1.97
CA LYS A 37 -0.18 -5.20 -3.35
C LYS A 37 -0.77 -4.17 -4.33
N PRO A 38 0.02 -3.63 -5.27
CA PRO A 38 -0.47 -2.70 -6.26
C PRO A 38 -1.45 -3.38 -7.23
N ILE A 39 -2.47 -2.63 -7.61
CA ILE A 39 -3.47 -2.99 -8.63
C ILE A 39 -3.32 -2.07 -9.83
N TYR A 40 -3.36 -0.76 -9.55
CA TYR A 40 -3.35 0.29 -10.55
C TYR A 40 -2.51 1.44 -10.03
N SER A 41 -1.76 2.07 -10.93
CA SER A 41 -1.03 3.30 -10.64
C SER A 41 -0.95 4.11 -11.91
N ASP A 42 -1.45 5.34 -11.86
CA ASP A 42 -1.43 6.25 -13.02
C ASP A 42 -1.46 7.72 -12.57
N THR A 43 -1.19 8.62 -13.50
CA THR A 43 -1.32 10.07 -13.32
C THR A 43 -2.26 10.63 -14.38
N VAL A 44 -3.34 11.28 -13.92
CA VAL A 44 -4.37 11.87 -14.78
C VAL A 44 -4.45 13.37 -14.56
N GLN A 45 -4.74 14.13 -15.61
CA GLN A 45 -4.94 15.57 -15.51
C GLN A 45 -6.37 15.88 -15.06
N VAL A 46 -6.53 16.67 -14.01
CA VAL A 46 -7.82 17.10 -13.46
C VAL A 46 -7.82 18.62 -13.33
N GLY A 47 -8.37 19.29 -14.36
CA GLY A 47 -8.29 20.74 -14.46
C GLY A 47 -6.82 21.19 -14.61
N PRO A 48 -6.32 22.07 -13.73
CA PRO A 48 -4.92 22.51 -13.77
C PRO A 48 -3.96 21.60 -13.00
N ALA A 49 -4.46 20.59 -12.27
CA ALA A 49 -3.66 19.73 -11.43
C ALA A 49 -3.39 18.37 -12.09
N ASP A 50 -2.17 17.86 -11.89
CA ASP A 50 -1.82 16.47 -12.17
C ASP A 50 -2.09 15.63 -10.91
N LEU A 51 -2.99 14.66 -11.03
CA LEU A 51 -3.40 13.76 -9.97
C LEU A 51 -2.79 12.38 -10.16
N ALA A 52 -1.87 11.99 -9.28
CA ALA A 52 -1.39 10.63 -9.19
C ALA A 52 -2.31 9.78 -8.29
N ILE A 53 -2.69 8.61 -8.81
CA ILE A 53 -3.63 7.67 -8.21
C ILE A 53 -2.91 6.34 -8.05
N ASP A 54 -2.93 5.79 -6.84
CA ASP A 54 -2.42 4.46 -6.52
C ASP A 54 -3.53 3.62 -5.88
N ILE A 55 -3.92 2.52 -6.51
CA ILE A 55 -4.89 1.56 -5.97
C ILE A 55 -4.12 0.31 -5.53
N THR A 56 -4.34 -0.10 -4.30
CA THR A 56 -3.72 -1.29 -3.71
C THR A 56 -4.75 -2.15 -2.99
N HIS A 57 -4.45 -3.43 -2.82
CA HIS A 57 -5.23 -4.32 -1.97
C HIS A 57 -4.35 -5.06 -0.97
N GLU A 58 -4.95 -5.47 0.15
CA GLU A 58 -4.26 -6.24 1.19
C GLU A 58 -5.23 -7.24 1.83
N ALA A 59 -4.85 -8.51 1.95
CA ALA A 59 -5.64 -9.47 2.71
C ALA A 59 -5.51 -9.19 4.20
N LYS A 60 -6.62 -8.90 4.89
CA LYS A 60 -6.65 -8.53 6.33
C LYS A 60 -7.02 -9.68 7.25
N GLY A 61 -7.11 -10.89 6.72
CA GLY A 61 -7.45 -12.10 7.48
C GLY A 61 -8.24 -13.08 6.63
N LYS A 62 -8.86 -14.04 7.30
CA LYS A 62 -9.74 -15.00 6.63
C LYS A 62 -10.91 -14.25 6.01
N ARG A 63 -11.05 -14.39 4.69
CA ARG A 63 -12.15 -13.87 3.88
C ARG A 63 -12.30 -12.34 3.98
N LYS A 64 -11.23 -11.62 4.35
CA LYS A 64 -11.21 -10.15 4.42
C LYS A 64 -10.18 -9.57 3.48
N LEU A 65 -10.55 -8.48 2.84
CA LEU A 65 -9.75 -7.73 1.88
C LEU A 65 -9.90 -6.24 2.15
N GLU A 66 -8.80 -5.53 2.23
CA GLU A 66 -8.78 -4.07 2.28
C GLU A 66 -8.40 -3.54 0.90
N ILE A 67 -9.16 -2.57 0.39
CA ILE A 67 -8.81 -1.80 -0.81
C ILE A 67 -8.44 -0.40 -0.34
N LYS A 68 -7.28 0.10 -0.81
CA LYS A 68 -6.80 1.46 -0.55
C LYS A 68 -6.60 2.19 -1.86
N MET A 69 -7.25 3.33 -1.99
CA MET A 69 -7.03 4.32 -3.03
C MET A 69 -6.27 5.50 -2.43
N LYS A 70 -5.05 5.74 -2.89
CA LYS A 70 -4.26 6.90 -2.51
C LYS A 70 -4.24 7.88 -3.67
N MET A 71 -4.59 9.12 -3.39
CA MET A 71 -4.67 10.21 -4.33
C MET A 71 -3.72 11.32 -3.89
N ARG A 72 -2.86 11.79 -4.79
CA ARG A 72 -1.92 12.87 -4.51
C ARG A 72 -1.78 13.79 -5.71
N VAL A 73 -1.79 15.08 -5.46
CA VAL A 73 -1.43 16.06 -6.48
C VAL A 73 0.09 16.16 -6.58
N THR A 74 0.63 16.14 -7.80
CA THR A 74 2.06 16.36 -8.07
C THR A 74 2.41 17.84 -8.32
N GLY A 75 1.41 18.68 -8.60
CA GLY A 75 1.54 20.13 -8.76
C GLY A 75 1.32 20.97 -7.49
N LEU A 76 1.13 22.28 -7.70
CA LEU A 76 0.87 23.26 -6.63
C LEU A 76 -0.61 23.66 -6.53
N GLU A 77 -1.43 23.25 -7.50
CA GLU A 77 -2.85 23.60 -7.57
C GLU A 77 -3.72 22.46 -7.05
N GLU A 78 -4.80 22.79 -6.36
CA GLU A 78 -5.79 21.78 -5.92
C GLU A 78 -6.52 21.20 -7.13
N THR A 79 -6.95 19.94 -7.02
CA THR A 79 -7.83 19.34 -8.04
C THR A 79 -9.19 20.02 -8.07
N GLU A 80 -9.98 19.77 -9.11
CA GLU A 80 -11.43 19.89 -8.98
C GLU A 80 -11.97 18.89 -7.95
N LYS A 81 -13.24 19.04 -7.55
CA LYS A 81 -13.89 18.07 -6.66
C LYS A 81 -14.03 16.73 -7.36
N LEU A 82 -13.61 15.67 -6.68
CA LEU A 82 -13.63 14.29 -7.15
C LEU A 82 -14.64 13.46 -6.35
N VAL A 83 -15.02 12.34 -6.95
CA VAL A 83 -15.74 11.24 -6.31
C VAL A 83 -14.95 9.97 -6.53
N ALA A 84 -14.69 9.22 -5.47
CA ALA A 84 -14.11 7.89 -5.50
C ALA A 84 -15.12 6.88 -4.94
N ASP A 85 -15.54 5.93 -5.78
CA ASP A 85 -16.52 4.91 -5.47
C ASP A 85 -15.92 3.50 -5.55
N VAL A 86 -16.38 2.61 -4.69
CA VAL A 86 -16.11 1.17 -4.73
C VAL A 86 -17.43 0.42 -4.86
N PHE A 87 -17.75 -0.01 -6.08
CA PHE A 87 -18.90 -0.87 -6.32
C PHE A 87 -18.51 -2.31 -6.01
N ILE A 88 -19.31 -3.02 -5.22
CA ILE A 88 -18.99 -4.38 -4.79
C ILE A 88 -20.07 -5.37 -5.18
N SER A 89 -19.64 -6.59 -5.50
CA SER A 89 -20.50 -7.76 -5.73
C SER A 89 -19.88 -8.97 -5.04
N GLY A 90 -20.65 -9.69 -4.23
CA GLY A 90 -20.14 -10.83 -3.46
C GLY A 90 -19.25 -10.43 -2.26
N PHE A 91 -19.25 -9.16 -1.85
CA PHE A 91 -18.63 -8.67 -0.62
C PHE A 91 -19.68 -8.03 0.31
N ASN A 92 -19.38 -8.02 1.60
CA ASN A 92 -19.96 -7.11 2.59
C ASN A 92 -18.95 -6.02 2.95
N VAL A 93 -19.44 -4.84 3.34
CA VAL A 93 -18.60 -3.76 3.89
C VAL A 93 -18.47 -3.97 5.39
N GLU A 94 -17.24 -4.08 5.87
CA GLU A 94 -16.94 -4.26 7.31
C GLU A 94 -16.56 -2.94 7.97
N GLU A 95 -15.79 -2.10 7.28
CA GLU A 95 -15.29 -0.82 7.78
C GLU A 95 -15.03 0.15 6.61
N GLY A 96 -15.15 1.45 6.90
CA GLY A 96 -14.96 2.52 5.94
C GLY A 96 -16.25 2.87 5.21
N SER A 97 -16.11 3.50 4.05
CA SER A 97 -17.21 3.86 3.15
C SER A 97 -16.87 3.37 1.75
N THR A 98 -17.88 3.00 0.97
CA THR A 98 -17.72 2.72 -0.47
C THR A 98 -17.76 3.99 -1.32
N HIS A 99 -17.92 5.14 -0.69
CA HIS A 99 -18.03 6.45 -1.33
C HIS A 99 -17.17 7.46 -0.59
N TRP A 100 -16.39 8.23 -1.34
CA TRP A 100 -15.69 9.43 -0.88
C TRP A 100 -15.89 10.54 -1.89
N ASP A 101 -16.14 11.76 -1.41
CA ASP A 101 -16.21 12.95 -2.22
C ASP A 101 -15.36 14.07 -1.60
N GLY A 102 -14.61 14.80 -2.44
CA GLY A 102 -13.76 15.87 -1.92
C GLY A 102 -12.73 16.38 -2.90
N PHE A 103 -11.91 17.31 -2.41
CA PHE A 103 -10.77 17.86 -3.12
C PHE A 103 -9.50 17.14 -2.68
N VAL A 104 -8.51 17.05 -3.56
CA VAL A 104 -7.18 16.53 -3.21
C VAL A 104 -6.22 17.73 -3.14
N PRO A 105 -5.94 18.24 -1.92
CA PRO A 105 -5.05 19.39 -1.78
C PRO A 105 -3.59 19.06 -2.14
N PRO A 106 -2.81 20.05 -2.61
CA PRO A 106 -1.37 19.90 -2.78
C PRO A 106 -0.71 19.51 -1.46
N ARG A 107 0.31 18.64 -1.53
CA ARG A 107 1.14 18.19 -0.37
C ARG A 107 0.41 17.39 0.71
N GLN A 108 -0.91 17.19 0.58
CA GLN A 108 -1.71 16.41 1.54
C GLN A 108 -2.46 15.30 0.78
N PRO A 109 -1.79 14.15 0.56
CA PRO A 109 -2.41 13.01 -0.09
C PRO A 109 -3.69 12.57 0.64
N GLN A 110 -4.74 12.31 -0.12
CA GLN A 110 -5.97 11.73 0.40
C GLN A 110 -5.92 10.21 0.24
N THR A 111 -6.33 9.48 1.27
CA THR A 111 -6.40 8.01 1.22
C THR A 111 -7.81 7.58 1.55
N HIS A 112 -8.48 6.96 0.60
CA HIS A 112 -9.77 6.33 0.78
C HIS A 112 -9.57 4.82 0.96
N THR A 113 -10.08 4.26 2.05
CA THR A 113 -9.90 2.86 2.43
C THR A 113 -11.26 2.22 2.70
N VAL A 114 -11.46 1.01 2.19
CA VAL A 114 -12.63 0.20 2.52
C VAL A 114 -12.19 -1.21 2.87
N LEU A 115 -12.72 -1.75 3.96
CA LEU A 115 -12.53 -3.14 4.38
C LEU A 115 -13.74 -3.95 3.98
N LEU A 116 -13.50 -5.01 3.21
CA LEU A 116 -14.51 -5.91 2.67
C LEU A 116 -14.36 -7.30 3.26
N SER A 117 -15.49 -8.01 3.40
CA SER A 117 -15.51 -9.44 3.73
C SER A 117 -16.28 -10.24 2.69
N VAL A 118 -15.83 -11.47 2.39
CA VAL A 118 -16.55 -12.39 1.51
C VAL A 118 -17.44 -13.29 2.38
N PRO A 119 -18.78 -13.26 2.23
CA PRO A 119 -19.69 -14.06 3.03
C PRO A 119 -19.45 -15.56 2.82
N GLU A 120 -19.74 -16.40 3.81
CA GLU A 120 -19.58 -17.85 3.68
C GLU A 120 -20.41 -18.41 2.51
N GLY A 121 -19.91 -19.47 1.86
CA GLY A 121 -20.55 -20.06 0.68
C GLY A 121 -20.34 -19.31 -0.64
N THR A 122 -19.66 -18.16 -0.63
CA THR A 122 -19.28 -17.40 -1.83
C THR A 122 -17.78 -17.52 -2.08
N ASP A 123 -17.33 -18.07 -3.20
CA ASP A 123 -15.90 -18.24 -3.46
C ASP A 123 -15.30 -17.19 -4.40
N LYS A 124 -16.16 -16.36 -5.00
CA LYS A 124 -15.79 -15.30 -5.93
C LYS A 124 -16.49 -14.00 -5.55
N ALA A 125 -15.76 -12.90 -5.66
CA ALA A 125 -16.29 -11.57 -5.41
C ALA A 125 -15.60 -10.55 -6.34
N THR A 126 -16.29 -9.47 -6.67
CA THR A 126 -15.80 -8.42 -7.56
C THR A 126 -15.89 -7.08 -6.86
N ALA A 127 -14.87 -6.24 -7.05
CA ALA A 127 -14.91 -4.83 -6.66
C ALA A 127 -14.52 -3.97 -7.87
N THR A 128 -15.33 -2.98 -8.20
CA THR A 128 -15.00 -1.98 -9.22
C THR A 128 -14.67 -0.68 -8.52
N VAL A 129 -13.43 -0.23 -8.66
CA VAL A 129 -12.98 1.07 -8.18
C VAL A 129 -13.17 2.10 -9.29
N GLN A 130 -13.83 3.21 -8.97
CA GLN A 130 -14.14 4.27 -9.90
C GLN A 130 -13.73 5.62 -9.32
N ILE A 131 -13.04 6.44 -10.11
CA ILE A 131 -12.73 7.83 -9.76
C ILE A 131 -13.26 8.72 -10.89
N GLN A 132 -14.01 9.74 -10.53
CA GLN A 132 -14.66 10.65 -11.47
C GLN A 132 -14.67 12.09 -10.97
N ARG A 133 -14.85 13.03 -11.89
CA ARG A 133 -15.10 14.43 -11.52
C ARG A 133 -16.52 14.59 -10.99
N SER A 134 -16.65 15.32 -9.88
CA SER A 134 -17.94 15.47 -9.20
C SER A 134 -18.96 16.29 -10.00
N HIS A 135 -18.52 17.23 -10.85
CA HIS A 135 -19.41 18.21 -11.46
C HIS A 135 -20.08 17.71 -12.75
N ASP A 136 -19.39 16.85 -13.52
CA ASP A 136 -19.88 16.32 -14.79
C ASP A 136 -19.85 14.79 -14.89
N SER A 137 -19.47 14.11 -13.80
CA SER A 137 -19.32 12.65 -13.74
C SER A 137 -18.35 12.09 -14.79
N PHE A 138 -17.43 12.90 -15.31
CA PHE A 138 -16.42 12.43 -16.25
C PHE A 138 -15.52 11.40 -15.56
N LEU A 139 -15.47 10.21 -16.14
CA LEU A 139 -14.74 9.07 -15.62
C LEU A 139 -13.24 9.25 -15.84
N LEU A 140 -12.47 9.27 -14.77
CA LEU A 140 -11.00 9.39 -14.82
C LEU A 140 -10.34 8.01 -14.76
N VAL A 141 -10.83 7.15 -13.85
CA VAL A 141 -10.33 5.79 -13.64
C VAL A 141 -11.51 4.85 -13.41
N ARG A 142 -11.44 3.65 -13.98
CA ARG A 142 -12.34 2.53 -13.67
C ARG A 142 -11.58 1.22 -13.75
N GLU A 143 -11.41 0.60 -12.60
CA GLU A 143 -10.69 -0.67 -12.47
C GLU A 143 -11.62 -1.72 -11.88
N GLU A 144 -11.87 -2.77 -12.64
CA GLU A 144 -12.64 -3.93 -12.19
C GLU A 144 -11.70 -5.01 -11.67
N LEU A 145 -11.97 -5.49 -10.46
CA LEU A 145 -11.11 -6.39 -9.72
C LEU A 145 -11.89 -7.61 -9.32
N GLU A 146 -11.48 -8.76 -9.85
CA GLU A 146 -12.02 -10.04 -9.46
C GLU A 146 -11.16 -10.66 -8.37
N PHE A 147 -11.81 -11.28 -7.38
CA PHE A 147 -11.18 -11.94 -6.26
C PHE A 147 -11.75 -13.33 -6.06
N THR A 148 -10.89 -14.23 -5.57
CA THR A 148 -11.25 -15.58 -5.15
C THR A 148 -10.83 -15.82 -3.70
N VAL A 149 -11.56 -16.69 -3.01
CA VAL A 149 -11.14 -17.18 -1.70
C VAL A 149 -10.31 -18.44 -1.89
N ALA A 150 -9.02 -18.37 -1.55
CA ALA A 150 -8.12 -19.51 -1.59
C ALA A 150 -8.48 -20.55 -0.51
N ALA A 151 -7.96 -21.77 -0.65
CA ALA A 151 -8.20 -22.86 0.31
C ALA A 151 -7.75 -22.54 1.75
N ASN A 152 -6.79 -21.63 1.93
CA ASN A 152 -6.36 -21.14 3.24
C ASN A 152 -7.29 -20.04 3.82
N GLY A 153 -8.37 -19.71 3.10
CA GLY A 153 -9.34 -18.70 3.45
C GLY A 153 -8.92 -17.27 3.12
N LEU A 154 -7.76 -17.02 2.50
CA LEU A 154 -7.36 -15.66 2.11
C LEU A 154 -8.03 -15.24 0.80
N VAL A 155 -8.38 -13.97 0.73
CA VAL A 155 -8.88 -13.35 -0.50
C VAL A 155 -7.69 -12.94 -1.36
N GLN A 156 -7.68 -13.34 -2.63
CA GLN A 156 -6.62 -13.04 -3.58
C GLN A 156 -7.21 -12.68 -4.95
N PRO A 157 -6.53 -11.87 -5.78
CA PRO A 157 -6.98 -11.59 -7.14
C PRO A 157 -7.22 -12.88 -7.94
N ALA A 158 -8.28 -12.89 -8.74
CA ALA A 158 -8.49 -13.90 -9.76
C ALA A 158 -7.51 -13.58 -10.91
N GLY A 159 -6.47 -14.40 -11.06
CA GLY A 159 -5.51 -14.29 -12.17
C GLY A 159 -6.01 -14.95 -13.44
#